data_AF-A6VPP9-F1
#
_entry.id   AF-A6VPP9-F1
#
_cell.length_a   1.000
_cell.length_b   1.000
_cell.length_c   1.000
_cell.angle_alpha   90.00
_cell.angle_beta   90.00
_cell.angle_gamma   90.00
#
_symmetry.space_group_name_H-M   'P 1'
#
loop_
_entity.id
_entity.type
_entity.pdbx_description
1 polymer ?
#
loop_
_entity_poly.entity_id
_entity_poly.type
_entity_poly.pdbx_seq_one_letter_code
_entity_poly.pdbx_strand_id
1 'polypeptide(L)'
;MAIYKVKLIAPDGTEQIILCPDDVYILDAAENSENEDIQEFSHIVAGFTLPAIPGVGINAATVKASGYISQNGSRLSISLNAQLVDSSVQQNTSWTASVNLLYNGNTLGSLPLSVQGSNMVSSDTIYVGTASFNIPSGLSGQDVTLHVTLQGSYNSGSGYISSYPGSFNETVRIK
;
A
#
# COMPACT_ATOMS: atom_id res chain seq x y z
N MET A 1 14.56 -35.56 -19.03
CA MET A 1 14.40 -34.46 -18.07
C MET A 1 13.17 -34.78 -17.25
N ALA A 2 13.37 -35.17 -16.00
CA ALA A 2 12.25 -35.39 -15.08
C ALA A 2 11.79 -34.02 -14.55
N ILE A 3 10.49 -33.85 -14.33
CA ILE A 3 9.93 -32.64 -13.74
C ILE A 3 9.20 -33.06 -12.47
N TYR A 4 9.59 -32.45 -11.35
CA TYR A 4 9.01 -32.70 -10.04
C TYR A 4 7.98 -31.64 -9.69
N LYS A 5 6.88 -32.06 -9.08
CA LYS A 5 5.94 -31.16 -8.43
C LYS A 5 6.41 -30.93 -6.99
N VAL A 6 6.77 -29.70 -6.66
CA VAL A 6 7.26 -29.33 -5.34
C VAL A 6 6.22 -28.45 -4.66
N LYS A 7 5.83 -28.78 -3.43
CA LYS A 7 4.93 -27.95 -2.61
C LYS A 7 5.76 -27.07 -1.67
N LEU A 8 5.57 -25.76 -1.74
CA LEU A 8 6.11 -24.78 -0.81
C LEU A 8 5.01 -24.36 0.17
N ILE A 9 5.36 -24.22 1.46
CA ILE A 9 4.44 -23.78 2.52
C ILE A 9 5.07 -22.57 3.19
N ALA A 10 4.41 -21.42 3.10
CA ALA A 10 4.85 -20.19 3.72
C ALA A 10 4.57 -20.19 5.24
N PRO A 11 5.25 -19.32 6.02
CA PRO A 11 5.05 -19.26 7.48
C PRO A 11 3.63 -18.92 7.93
N ASP A 12 2.83 -18.30 7.06
CA ASP A 12 1.42 -17.99 7.29
C ASP A 12 0.46 -19.15 6.94
N GLY A 13 1.00 -20.29 6.49
CA GLY A 13 0.26 -21.47 6.10
C GLY A 13 -0.17 -21.50 4.63
N THR A 14 0.17 -20.48 3.83
CA THR A 14 -0.13 -20.47 2.39
C THR A 14 0.65 -21.55 1.66
N GLU A 15 -0.03 -22.35 0.83
CA GLU A 15 0.60 -23.41 0.02
C GLU A 15 0.75 -22.98 -1.45
N GLN A 16 1.88 -23.32 -2.06
CA GLN A 16 2.15 -23.11 -3.48
C GLN A 16 2.71 -24.40 -4.10
N ILE A 17 2.36 -24.71 -5.34
CA ILE A 17 2.93 -25.85 -6.09
C ILE A 17 3.72 -25.31 -7.27
N ILE A 18 4.99 -25.69 -7.38
CA ILE A 18 5.89 -25.30 -8.47
C ILE A 18 6.34 -26.55 -9.25
N LEU A 19 6.72 -26.34 -10.51
CA LEU A 19 7.33 -27.36 -11.36
C LEU A 19 8.85 -27.16 -11.36
N CYS A 20 9.59 -28.16 -10.88
CA CYS A 20 11.05 -28.12 -10.79
C CYS A 20 11.65 -29.20 -11.70
N PRO A 21 12.32 -28.83 -12.80
CA PRO A 21 13.17 -29.74 -13.56
C PRO A 21 14.25 -30.37 -12.67
N ASP A 22 14.75 -31.55 -13.07
CA ASP A 22 15.80 -32.29 -12.38
C ASP A 22 17.17 -31.59 -12.39
N ASP A 23 17.37 -30.62 -13.27
CA ASP A 23 18.59 -29.86 -13.48
C ASP A 23 18.52 -28.39 -13.03
N VAL A 24 17.43 -27.97 -12.37
CA VAL A 24 17.21 -26.61 -11.90
C VAL A 24 17.09 -26.59 -10.37
N TYR A 25 17.68 -25.58 -9.71
CA TYR A 25 17.51 -25.41 -8.28
C TYR A 25 16.07 -25.03 -7.93
N ILE A 26 15.54 -25.54 -6.82
CA ILE A 26 14.17 -25.26 -6.36
C ILE A 26 13.92 -23.77 -6.19
N LEU A 27 14.92 -22.99 -5.75
CA LEU A 27 14.80 -21.53 -5.60
C LEU A 27 14.68 -20.84 -6.96
N ASP A 28 15.51 -21.22 -7.93
CA ASP A 28 15.44 -20.69 -9.29
C ASP A 28 14.13 -21.12 -9.97
N ALA A 29 13.65 -22.33 -9.72
CA ALA A 29 12.37 -22.82 -10.20
C ALA A 29 11.18 -22.12 -9.51
N ALA A 30 11.34 -21.68 -8.26
CA ALA A 30 10.32 -20.89 -7.54
C ALA A 30 10.29 -19.43 -8.01
N GLU A 31 11.45 -18.87 -8.33
CA GLU A 31 11.58 -17.52 -8.89
C GLU A 31 11.08 -17.46 -10.35
N ASN A 32 11.38 -18.49 -11.14
CA ASN A 32 10.92 -18.63 -12.52
C ASN A 32 9.56 -19.32 -12.67
N SER A 33 9.03 -19.94 -11.60
CA SER A 33 7.61 -20.23 -11.57
C SER A 33 6.96 -18.87 -11.48
N GLU A 34 6.58 -18.33 -12.64
CA GLU A 34 5.72 -17.17 -12.73
C GLU A 34 4.64 -17.38 -11.69
N ASN A 35 4.72 -16.59 -10.63
CA ASN A 35 3.69 -16.53 -9.63
C ASN A 35 2.53 -15.86 -10.35
N GLU A 36 1.81 -16.63 -11.19
CA GLU A 36 0.66 -16.14 -11.97
C GLU A 36 -0.37 -15.47 -11.05
N ASP A 37 -0.29 -15.75 -9.75
CA ASP A 37 -1.17 -15.23 -8.74
C ASP A 37 -0.70 -13.92 -8.08
N ILE A 38 0.50 -13.37 -8.29
CA ILE A 38 0.80 -12.02 -7.75
C ILE A 38 1.61 -11.22 -8.76
N GLN A 39 0.92 -10.42 -9.57
CA GLN A 39 1.57 -9.42 -10.41
C GLN A 39 1.63 -8.10 -9.65
N GLU A 40 2.81 -7.52 -9.50
CA GLU A 40 3.00 -6.15 -9.03
C GLU A 40 2.75 -5.20 -10.21
N PHE A 41 1.80 -4.28 -10.06
CA PHE A 41 1.32 -3.40 -11.13
C PHE A 41 1.99 -2.03 -11.13
N SER A 42 2.25 -1.49 -9.94
CA SER A 42 2.79 -0.15 -9.80
C SER A 42 3.46 0.04 -8.45
N HIS A 43 4.57 0.78 -8.46
CA HIS A 43 5.13 1.41 -7.28
C HIS A 43 4.50 2.78 -7.11
N ILE A 44 3.84 2.99 -5.97
CA ILE A 44 3.27 4.28 -5.61
C ILE A 44 4.39 5.14 -5.04
N VAL A 45 4.56 6.34 -5.59
CA VAL A 45 5.37 7.40 -4.99
C VAL A 45 4.58 8.70 -5.10
N ALA A 46 3.99 9.12 -3.99
CA ALA A 46 3.23 10.37 -3.91
C ALA A 46 3.83 11.27 -2.82
N GLY A 47 4.15 12.52 -3.19
CA GLY A 47 4.56 13.56 -2.26
C GLY A 47 3.49 14.64 -2.20
N PHE A 48 3.15 15.08 -0.99
CA PHE A 48 2.22 16.18 -0.77
C PHE A 48 2.84 17.17 0.21
N THR A 49 2.83 18.44 -0.20
CA THR A 49 3.32 19.56 0.61
C THR A 49 2.12 20.21 1.29
N LEU A 50 2.22 20.38 2.59
CA LEU A 50 1.17 20.97 3.39
C LEU A 50 1.44 22.46 3.61
N PRO A 51 0.40 23.31 3.59
CA PRO A 51 0.55 24.70 3.98
C PRO A 51 0.91 24.78 5.46
N ALA A 52 1.83 25.70 5.80
CA ALA A 52 2.13 25.99 7.20
C ALA A 52 0.87 26.46 7.93
N ILE A 53 0.66 26.00 9.16
CA ILE A 53 -0.46 26.44 10.00
C ILE A 53 0.10 27.46 11.01
N PRO A 54 -0.18 28.77 10.85
CA PRO A 54 0.34 29.79 11.76
C PRO A 54 -0.15 29.58 13.20
N GLY A 55 0.75 29.72 14.17
CA GLY A 55 0.42 29.64 15.60
C GLY A 55 0.51 28.25 16.24
N VAL A 56 0.78 27.20 15.45
CA VAL A 56 0.88 25.80 15.94
C VAL A 56 2.32 25.25 15.85
N GLY A 57 3.27 26.05 15.37
CA GLY A 57 4.68 25.65 15.24
C GLY A 57 4.98 24.70 14.08
N ILE A 58 4.01 24.52 13.17
CA ILE A 58 4.07 23.61 12.02
C ILE A 58 4.69 24.37 10.87
N ASN A 59 5.94 24.05 10.53
CA ASN A 59 6.55 24.52 9.28
C ASN A 59 5.91 23.75 8.11
N ALA A 60 6.13 24.19 6.87
CA ALA A 60 5.60 23.46 5.70
C ALA A 60 6.09 22.00 5.74
N ALA A 61 5.21 21.08 6.13
CA ALA A 61 5.53 19.67 6.29
C ALA A 61 5.35 18.96 4.95
N THR A 62 6.26 18.04 4.64
CA THR A 62 6.10 17.15 3.48
C THR A 62 5.69 15.79 3.99
N VAL A 63 4.62 15.24 3.43
CA VAL A 63 4.26 13.85 3.66
C VAL A 63 4.53 13.09 2.37
N LYS A 64 5.15 11.92 2.52
CA LYS A 64 5.42 10.99 1.44
C LYS A 64 4.59 9.74 1.66
N ALA A 65 3.79 9.37 0.68
CA ALA A 65 3.17 8.06 0.62
C ALA A 65 3.94 7.20 -0.39
N SER A 66 4.25 5.97 0.02
CA SER A 66 4.84 4.98 -0.86
C SER A 66 4.15 3.63 -0.69
N GLY A 67 4.24 2.76 -1.68
CA GLY A 67 3.53 1.50 -1.63
C GLY A 67 3.60 0.72 -2.91
N TYR A 68 2.85 -0.37 -2.94
CA TYR A 68 2.73 -1.22 -4.11
C TYR A 68 1.28 -1.63 -4.31
N ILE A 69 0.92 -1.83 -5.57
CA ILE A 69 -0.37 -2.40 -5.98
C ILE A 69 -0.10 -3.75 -6.61
N SER A 70 -0.84 -4.76 -6.17
CA SER A 70 -0.73 -6.12 -6.70
C SER A 70 -2.10 -6.68 -7.03
N GLN A 71 -2.20 -7.51 -8.08
CA GLN A 71 -3.40 -8.29 -8.37
C GLN A 71 -3.10 -9.78 -8.19
N ASN A 72 -4.01 -10.47 -7.49
CA ASN A 72 -4.06 -11.91 -7.37
C ASN A 72 -5.43 -12.41 -7.82
N GLY A 73 -5.49 -13.00 -9.02
CA GLY A 73 -6.75 -13.39 -9.66
C GLY A 73 -7.73 -12.21 -9.70
N SER A 74 -8.90 -12.37 -9.08
CA SER A 74 -9.92 -11.31 -8.97
C SER A 74 -9.70 -10.35 -7.79
N ARG A 75 -8.56 -10.39 -7.10
CA ARG A 75 -8.29 -9.54 -5.93
C ARG A 75 -7.23 -8.48 -6.25
N LEU A 76 -7.60 -7.21 -6.13
CA LEU A 76 -6.67 -6.08 -6.23
C LEU A 76 -6.31 -5.60 -4.84
N SER A 77 -5.03 -5.61 -4.50
CA SER A 77 -4.51 -5.19 -3.21
C SER A 77 -3.61 -3.96 -3.35
N ILE A 78 -3.71 -3.05 -2.41
CA ILE A 78 -2.82 -1.89 -2.27
C ILE A 78 -2.27 -1.89 -0.86
N SER A 79 -0.95 -1.83 -0.74
CA SER A 79 -0.24 -1.66 0.52
C SER A 79 0.38 -0.27 0.56
N LEU A 80 0.14 0.46 1.65
CA LEU A 80 0.61 1.83 1.79
C LEU A 80 1.50 2.01 3.00
N ASN A 81 2.53 2.82 2.79
CA ASN A 81 3.38 3.41 3.79
C ASN A 81 3.23 4.93 3.73
N ALA A 82 3.38 5.60 4.87
CA ALA A 82 3.39 7.04 4.98
C ALA A 82 4.58 7.49 5.84
N GLN A 83 5.21 8.58 5.43
CA GLN A 83 6.28 9.24 6.16
C GLN A 83 5.93 10.72 6.27
N LEU A 84 5.83 11.23 7.48
CA LEU A 84 5.93 12.66 7.72
C LEU A 84 7.41 13.05 7.61
N VAL A 85 7.73 14.23 7.09
CA VAL A 85 9.07 14.81 7.11
C VAL A 85 8.96 16.22 7.70
N ASP A 86 9.15 16.33 9.02
CA ASP A 86 9.17 17.60 9.76
C ASP A 86 9.98 17.49 11.06
N SER A 87 11.16 18.10 11.13
CA SER A 87 12.04 18.06 12.30
C SER A 87 11.45 18.60 13.61
N SER A 88 10.32 19.32 13.57
CA SER A 88 9.62 19.81 14.75
C SER A 88 8.72 18.77 15.42
N VAL A 89 8.38 17.68 14.73
CA VAL A 89 7.51 16.62 15.26
C VAL A 89 8.34 15.55 15.96
N GLN A 90 8.25 15.54 17.28
CA GLN A 90 9.14 14.71 18.12
C GLN A 90 8.51 13.41 18.63
N GLN A 91 7.20 13.20 18.50
CA GLN A 91 6.51 11.97 18.95
C GLN A 91 5.03 11.91 18.52
N ASN A 92 4.43 10.73 18.69
CA ASN A 92 2.97 10.48 18.63
C ASN A 92 2.31 10.80 17.29
N THR A 93 2.91 10.39 16.17
CA THR A 93 2.24 10.40 14.87
C THR A 93 1.33 9.18 14.69
N SER A 94 0.11 9.36 14.23
CA SER A 94 -0.78 8.28 13.80
C SER A 94 -1.28 8.53 12.37
N TRP A 95 -1.63 7.46 11.66
CA TRP A 95 -2.13 7.52 10.30
C TRP A 95 -3.40 6.70 10.15
N THR A 96 -4.35 7.28 9.44
CA THR A 96 -5.52 6.59 8.90
C THR A 96 -5.59 6.89 7.42
N ALA A 97 -6.07 5.95 6.64
CA ALA A 97 -6.37 6.14 5.24
C ALA A 97 -7.67 5.45 4.87
N SER A 98 -8.18 5.80 3.70
CA SER A 98 -9.19 5.05 3.00
C SER A 98 -8.80 4.96 1.54
N VAL A 99 -9.20 3.86 0.91
CA VAL A 99 -9.02 3.65 -0.52
C VAL A 99 -10.38 3.43 -1.14
N ASN A 100 -10.66 4.18 -2.20
CA ASN A 100 -11.80 3.97 -3.05
C ASN A 100 -11.34 3.37 -4.38
N LEU A 101 -11.92 2.24 -4.78
CA LEU A 101 -11.75 1.70 -6.11
C LEU A 101 -12.80 2.34 -7.03
N LEU A 102 -12.34 2.97 -8.11
CA LEU A 102 -13.16 3.72 -9.05
C LEU A 102 -13.05 3.11 -10.45
N TYR A 103 -14.17 3.06 -11.17
CA TYR A 103 -14.22 2.75 -12.59
C TYR A 103 -15.14 3.74 -13.31
N ASN A 104 -14.61 4.42 -14.33
CA ASN A 104 -15.30 5.51 -15.03
C ASN A 104 -15.90 6.57 -14.09
N GLY A 105 -15.17 6.91 -13.03
CA GLY A 105 -15.60 7.88 -12.01
C GLY A 105 -16.59 7.35 -10.96
N ASN A 106 -17.06 6.11 -11.07
CA ASN A 106 -17.98 5.51 -10.11
C ASN A 106 -17.25 4.65 -9.09
N THR A 107 -17.61 4.77 -7.81
CA THR A 107 -17.05 3.95 -6.72
C THR A 107 -17.57 2.51 -6.80
N LEU A 108 -16.66 1.57 -7.03
CA LEU A 108 -16.91 0.13 -6.98
C LEU A 108 -16.79 -0.43 -5.56
N GLY A 109 -15.95 0.18 -4.72
CA GLY A 109 -15.76 -0.21 -3.34
C GLY A 109 -14.96 0.82 -2.55
N SER A 110 -15.10 0.80 -1.23
CA SER A 110 -14.35 1.65 -0.30
C SER A 110 -13.88 0.82 0.88
N LEU A 111 -12.59 0.89 1.20
CA LEU A 111 -11.98 0.17 2.32
C LEU A 111 -11.13 1.11 3.16
N PRO A 112 -11.27 1.09 4.49
CA PRO A 112 -10.37 1.81 5.38
C PRO A 112 -9.02 1.08 5.47
N LEU A 113 -7.96 1.86 5.63
CA LEU A 113 -6.63 1.46 6.05
C LEU A 113 -6.40 2.12 7.40
N SER A 114 -6.33 1.35 8.49
CA SER A 114 -6.12 1.95 9.81
C SER A 114 -4.95 1.29 10.49
N VAL A 115 -4.02 2.12 10.95
CA VAL A 115 -3.04 1.74 11.95
C VAL A 115 -3.41 2.43 13.25
N GLN A 116 -3.68 1.62 14.26
CA GLN A 116 -3.85 2.11 15.61
C GLN A 116 -2.47 2.32 16.26
N GLY A 117 -2.07 3.59 16.34
CA GLY A 117 -1.18 4.13 17.35
C GLY A 117 0.23 3.53 17.42
N SER A 118 1.22 4.30 16.98
CA SER A 118 2.61 4.08 17.35
C SER A 118 3.27 5.41 17.71
N ASN A 119 4.04 5.42 18.81
CA ASN A 119 4.78 6.59 19.28
C ASN A 119 5.98 6.83 18.36
N MET A 120 5.75 7.40 17.17
CA MET A 120 6.79 7.50 16.13
C MET A 120 7.19 8.94 15.85
N VAL A 121 8.41 9.11 15.33
CA VAL A 121 9.07 10.38 15.03
C VAL A 121 8.98 10.73 13.55
N SER A 122 9.17 12.01 13.23
CA SER A 122 8.93 12.65 11.93
C SER A 122 9.84 12.28 10.77
N SER A 123 10.51 11.14 10.84
CA SER A 123 11.29 10.58 9.74
C SER A 123 11.01 9.09 9.55
N ASP A 124 10.20 8.49 10.41
CA ASP A 124 9.91 7.08 10.30
C ASP A 124 8.91 6.84 9.16
N THR A 125 9.18 5.83 8.35
CA THR A 125 8.21 5.31 7.38
C THR A 125 7.29 4.36 8.12
N ILE A 126 6.00 4.64 8.08
CA ILE A 126 4.96 3.92 8.81
C ILE A 126 4.12 3.14 7.82
N TYR A 127 4.03 1.84 8.01
CA TYR A 127 3.07 1.03 7.30
C TYR A 127 1.65 1.42 7.73
N VAL A 128 0.84 1.92 6.81
CA VAL A 128 -0.53 2.42 7.01
C VAL A 128 -1.55 1.28 6.91
N GLY A 129 -1.26 0.25 6.12
CA GLY A 129 -2.08 -0.95 5.97
C GLY A 129 -2.21 -1.43 4.53
N THR A 130 -2.95 -2.53 4.37
CA THR A 130 -3.37 -3.08 3.07
C THR A 130 -4.88 -3.04 2.93
N ALA A 131 -5.36 -2.62 1.76
CA ALA A 131 -6.76 -2.75 1.35
C ALA A 131 -6.80 -3.76 0.20
N SER A 132 -7.82 -4.62 0.18
CA SER A 132 -7.97 -5.65 -0.85
C SER A 132 -9.41 -5.66 -1.35
N PHE A 133 -9.58 -5.36 -2.63
CA PHE A 133 -10.86 -5.32 -3.33
C PHE A 133 -11.07 -6.59 -4.13
N ASN A 134 -12.28 -7.11 -4.13
CA ASN A 134 -12.71 -8.05 -5.16
C ASN A 134 -13.07 -7.24 -6.41
N ILE A 135 -12.37 -7.52 -7.51
CA ILE A 135 -12.59 -6.92 -8.82
C ILE A 135 -13.89 -7.52 -9.40
N PRO A 136 -14.88 -6.70 -9.76
CA PRO A 136 -16.05 -7.16 -10.50
C PRO A 136 -15.69 -7.87 -11.81
N SER A 137 -16.46 -8.90 -12.17
CA SER A 137 -16.29 -9.58 -13.46
C SER A 137 -16.48 -8.60 -14.63
N GLY A 138 -15.72 -8.81 -15.72
CA GLY A 138 -15.79 -7.97 -16.92
C GLY A 138 -14.89 -6.73 -16.90
N LEU A 139 -14.08 -6.54 -15.86
CA LEU A 139 -13.09 -5.46 -15.80
C LEU A 139 -11.70 -5.86 -16.30
N SER A 140 -11.49 -7.12 -16.72
CA SER A 140 -10.22 -7.52 -17.35
C SER A 140 -9.93 -6.66 -18.59
N GLY A 141 -8.70 -6.15 -18.67
CA GLY A 141 -8.25 -5.20 -19.70
C GLY A 141 -8.72 -3.75 -19.50
N GLN A 142 -9.49 -3.44 -18.45
CA GLN A 142 -9.95 -2.09 -18.14
C GLN A 142 -9.00 -1.37 -17.18
N ASP A 143 -8.96 -0.04 -17.29
CA ASP A 143 -8.23 0.80 -16.34
C ASP A 143 -9.17 1.16 -15.18
N VAL A 144 -8.72 0.92 -13.95
CA VAL A 144 -9.39 1.33 -12.72
C VAL A 144 -8.53 2.32 -11.97
N THR A 145 -9.15 3.19 -11.18
CA THR A 145 -8.42 4.18 -10.37
C THR A 145 -8.59 3.87 -8.89
N LEU A 146 -7.48 3.79 -8.18
CA LEU A 146 -7.46 3.78 -6.73
C LEU A 146 -7.31 5.23 -6.25
N HIS A 147 -8.37 5.77 -5.66
CA HIS A 147 -8.32 7.06 -4.98
C HIS A 147 -8.00 6.83 -3.50
N VAL A 148 -6.84 7.29 -3.08
CA VAL A 148 -6.36 7.16 -1.70
C VAL A 148 -6.57 8.49 -1.00
N THR A 149 -7.25 8.45 0.15
CA THR A 149 -7.28 9.55 1.11
C THR A 149 -6.46 9.15 2.32
N LEU A 150 -5.48 9.96 2.70
CA LEU A 150 -4.64 9.76 3.87
C LEU A 150 -4.90 10.90 4.87
N GLN A 151 -5.03 10.56 6.14
CA GLN A 151 -5.20 11.47 7.26
C GLN A 151 -4.21 11.09 8.35
N GLY A 152 -3.19 11.92 8.53
CA GLY A 152 -2.27 11.81 9.66
C GLY A 152 -2.76 12.62 10.85
N SER A 153 -2.30 12.28 12.05
CA SER A 153 -2.40 13.11 13.25
C SER A 153 -1.06 13.08 13.97
N TYR A 154 -0.68 14.16 14.64
CA TYR A 154 0.57 14.18 15.42
C TYR A 154 0.49 15.13 16.60
N ASN A 155 1.38 14.94 17.57
CA ASN A 155 1.50 15.80 18.74
C ASN A 155 2.87 16.50 18.75
N SER A 156 2.89 17.82 18.69
CA SER A 156 4.13 18.63 18.79
C SER A 156 4.73 18.71 20.20
N GLY A 157 4.16 17.99 21.18
CA GLY A 157 4.56 18.02 22.59
C GLY A 157 3.78 19.03 23.43
N SER A 158 3.04 19.96 22.81
CA SER A 158 2.19 20.95 23.50
C SER A 158 0.73 20.52 23.70
N GLY A 159 0.39 19.26 23.40
CA GLY A 159 -0.98 18.73 23.55
C GLY A 159 -1.93 19.05 22.40
N TYR A 160 -1.45 19.74 21.36
CA TYR A 160 -2.21 19.97 20.12
C TYR A 160 -2.07 18.77 19.19
N ILE A 161 -3.20 18.21 18.75
CA ILE A 161 -3.27 17.21 17.70
C ILE A 161 -3.63 17.95 16.41
N SER A 162 -2.71 17.97 15.45
CA SER A 162 -2.99 18.52 14.12
C SER A 162 -3.18 17.40 13.12
N SER A 163 -4.17 17.56 12.22
CA SER A 163 -4.49 16.57 11.20
C SER A 163 -3.91 16.93 9.83
N TYR A 164 -3.51 15.91 9.07
CA TYR A 164 -2.86 16.05 7.76
C TYR A 164 -3.69 15.36 6.66
N PRO A 165 -4.64 16.06 6.01
CA PRO A 165 -5.37 15.49 4.89
C PRO A 165 -4.50 15.54 3.62
N GLY A 166 -4.31 14.39 2.98
CA GLY A 166 -3.71 14.25 1.66
C GLY A 166 -4.52 13.29 0.81
N SER A 167 -4.51 13.48 -0.51
CA SER A 167 -5.10 12.49 -1.42
C SER A 167 -4.32 12.39 -2.71
N PHE A 168 -4.31 11.21 -3.29
CA PHE A 168 -3.72 10.95 -4.60
C PHE A 168 -4.51 9.86 -5.32
N ASN A 169 -4.34 9.80 -6.63
CA ASN A 169 -4.94 8.79 -7.49
C ASN A 169 -3.84 7.95 -8.11
N GLU A 170 -4.07 6.64 -8.21
CA GLU A 170 -3.23 5.74 -8.97
C GLU A 170 -4.10 4.92 -9.92
N THR A 171 -3.80 4.95 -11.21
CA THR A 171 -4.54 4.20 -12.23
C THR A 171 -3.80 2.92 -12.56
N VAL A 172 -4.51 1.80 -12.52
CA VAL A 172 -3.96 0.48 -12.84
C VAL A 172 -4.85 -0.23 -13.86
N ARG A 173 -4.22 -0.90 -14.81
CA ARG A 173 -4.91 -1.74 -15.79
C ARG A 173 -5.12 -3.13 -15.20
N ILE A 174 -6.36 -3.56 -15.07
CA ILE A 174 -6.70 -4.91 -14.61
C ILE A 174 -6.30 -5.92 -15.69
N LYS A 175 -5.65 -7.00 -15.27
CA LYS A 175 -5.35 -8.15 -16.14
C LYS A 175 -6.39 -9.24 -15.95
#